data_AF-A0A7Y5QWR2-F1
#
_entry.id   AF-A0A7Y5QWR2-F1
#
_cell.length_a   1.000
_cell.length_b   1.000
_cell.length_c   1.000
_cell.angle_alpha   90.00
_cell.angle_beta   90.00
_cell.angle_gamma   90.00
#
_symmetry.space_group_name_H-M   'P 1'
#
loop_
_entity.id
_entity.type
_entity.pdbx_description
1 polymer ?
#
loop_
_entity_poly.entity_id
_entity_poly.type
_entity_poly.pdbx_seq_one_letter_code
_entity_poly.pdbx_strand_id
1 'polypeptide(L)'
;MSDEEAITRVLAGEVDAFTVLVRRYRDNFARFATRMVGSESDAEDVIQSAFVRAFRALDRCRKPDQFAAWLHQIVLNECRTFASRRTRRAR
;
A
#
# COMPACT_ATOMS: atom_id res chain seq x y z
N MET A 1 0.48 -19.53 0.85
CA MET A 1 1.02 -18.63 -0.19
C MET A 1 1.89 -17.58 0.47
N SER A 2 3.19 -17.59 0.18
CA SER A 2 4.15 -16.56 0.60
C SER A 2 3.92 -15.25 -0.19
N ASP A 3 4.59 -14.17 0.23
CA ASP A 3 4.52 -12.91 -0.52
C ASP A 3 5.17 -13.05 -1.91
N GLU A 4 6.29 -13.77 -1.98
CA GLU A 4 7.00 -14.06 -3.23
C GLU A 4 6.14 -14.86 -4.22
N GLU A 5 5.45 -15.89 -3.75
CA GLU A 5 4.53 -16.68 -4.58
C GLU A 5 3.38 -15.82 -5.11
N ALA A 6 2.80 -14.98 -4.26
CA ALA A 6 1.72 -14.08 -4.66
C ALA A 6 2.20 -13.06 -5.71
N ILE A 7 3.37 -12.44 -5.50
CA ILE A 7 3.97 -11.48 -6.43
C ILE A 7 4.25 -12.14 -7.78
N THR A 8 4.85 -13.34 -7.77
CA THR A 8 5.17 -14.07 -9.00
C THR A 8 3.92 -14.35 -9.83
N ARG A 9 2.83 -14.80 -9.20
CA ARG A 9 1.54 -15.04 -9.86
C ARG A 9 0.92 -13.76 -10.42
N VAL A 10 0.95 -12.66 -9.66
CA VAL A 10 0.45 -11.36 -10.15
C VAL A 10 1.23 -10.90 -11.39
N LEU A 11 2.55 -11.03 -11.37
CA LEU A 11 3.40 -10.67 -12.51
C LEU A 11 3.20 -11.60 -13.72
N ALA A 12 2.75 -12.83 -13.49
CA ALA A 12 2.33 -13.77 -14.54
C ALA A 12 0.91 -13.50 -15.09
N GLY A 13 0.20 -12.48 -14.58
CA GLY A 13 -1.14 -12.10 -15.03
C GLY A 13 -2.28 -12.62 -14.15
N GLU A 14 -2.01 -13.40 -13.11
CA GLU A 14 -3.01 -13.82 -12.12
C GLU A 14 -3.28 -12.69 -11.11
N VAL A 15 -4.00 -11.66 -11.56
CA VAL A 15 -4.29 -10.44 -10.78
C VAL A 15 -4.88 -10.74 -9.40
N ASP A 16 -5.72 -11.77 -9.29
CA ASP A 16 -6.40 -12.15 -8.04
C ASP A 16 -5.44 -12.58 -6.94
N ALA A 17 -4.23 -13.05 -7.28
CA ALA A 17 -3.21 -13.39 -6.31
C ALA A 17 -2.77 -12.18 -5.46
N PHE A 18 -2.96 -10.95 -5.96
CA PHE A 18 -2.68 -9.72 -5.21
C PHE A 18 -3.55 -9.59 -3.95
N THR A 19 -4.75 -10.20 -3.95
CA THR A 19 -5.67 -10.19 -2.81
C THR A 19 -5.02 -10.79 -1.56
N VAL A 20 -4.11 -11.75 -1.71
CA VAL A 20 -3.36 -12.35 -0.59
C VAL A 20 -2.50 -11.29 0.11
N LEU A 21 -1.81 -10.45 -0.67
CA LEU A 21 -1.00 -9.35 -0.15
C LEU A 21 -1.88 -8.29 0.53
N VAL A 22 -2.99 -7.91 -0.12
CA VAL A 22 -3.94 -6.95 0.46
C VAL A 22 -4.44 -7.43 1.82
N ARG A 23 -4.99 -8.64 1.90
CA ARG A 23 -5.53 -9.19 3.15
C ARG A 23 -4.47 -9.28 4.26
N ARG A 24 -3.23 -9.62 3.91
CA ARG A 24 -2.13 -9.77 4.88
C ARG A 24 -1.68 -8.44 5.48
N TYR A 25 -1.62 -7.39 4.67
CA TYR A 25 -0.96 -6.15 5.05
C TYR A 25 -1.90 -4.99 5.36
N ARG A 26 -3.15 -5.03 4.87
CA ARG A 26 -4.09 -3.92 4.97
C ARG A 26 -4.30 -3.45 6.40
N ASP A 27 -4.62 -4.34 7.33
CA ASP A 27 -4.97 -3.94 8.69
C ASP A 27 -3.79 -3.30 9.45
N ASN A 28 -2.57 -3.82 9.24
CA ASN A 28 -1.38 -3.26 9.86
C ASN A 28 -1.09 -1.86 9.30
N PHE A 29 -1.07 -1.71 7.97
CA PHE A 29 -0.81 -0.42 7.36
C PHE A 29 -1.94 0.58 7.56
N ALA A 30 -3.20 0.15 7.67
CA ALA A 30 -4.32 1.02 8.02
C ALA A 30 -4.10 1.62 9.40
N ARG A 31 -3.75 0.81 10.41
CA ARG A 31 -3.41 1.32 11.76
C ARG A 31 -2.21 2.27 11.75
N PHE A 32 -1.23 2.03 10.89
CA PHE A 32 -0.09 2.94 10.72
C PHE A 32 -0.55 4.26 10.08
N ALA A 33 -1.31 4.20 8.99
CA ALA A 33 -1.83 5.35 8.28
C ALA A 33 -2.74 6.20 9.18
N THR A 34 -3.64 5.59 9.96
CA THR A 34 -4.51 6.29 10.94
C THR A 34 -3.70 7.15 11.90
N ARG A 35 -2.55 6.64 12.40
CA ARG A 35 -1.66 7.43 13.29
C ARG A 35 -1.00 8.60 12.57
N MET A 36 -0.78 8.50 11.26
CA MET A 36 -0.17 9.56 10.45
C MET A 36 -1.15 10.63 10.02
N VAL A 37 -2.37 10.26 9.63
CA VAL A 37 -3.37 11.19 9.06
C VAL A 37 -4.43 11.64 10.07
N GLY A 38 -4.57 10.94 11.21
CA GLY A 38 -5.43 11.33 12.33
C GLY A 38 -6.91 10.96 12.17
N SER A 39 -7.27 10.21 11.14
CA SER A 39 -8.65 9.79 10.84
C SER A 39 -8.65 8.40 10.20
N GLU A 40 -9.56 7.53 10.64
CA GLU A 40 -9.72 6.19 10.04
C GLU A 40 -10.23 6.26 8.60
N SER A 41 -11.16 7.19 8.32
CA SER A 41 -11.69 7.39 6.96
C SER A 41 -10.59 7.86 6.01
N ASP A 42 -9.75 8.80 6.45
CA ASP A 42 -8.64 9.30 5.63
C ASP A 42 -7.56 8.22 5.44
N ALA A 43 -7.34 7.39 6.47
CA ALA A 43 -6.41 6.27 6.40
C ALA A 43 -6.87 5.22 5.38
N GLU A 44 -8.18 4.95 5.31
CA GLU A 44 -8.75 4.04 4.32
C GLU A 44 -8.46 4.52 2.88
N ASP A 45 -8.69 5.80 2.61
CA ASP A 45 -8.39 6.41 1.29
C ASP A 45 -6.89 6.30 0.95
N VAL A 46 -6.02 6.57 1.92
CA VAL A 46 -4.56 6.42 1.79
C VAL A 46 -4.19 4.98 1.46
N ILE A 47 -4.77 4.00 2.17
CA ILE A 47 -4.47 2.59 2.00
C ILE A 47 -4.94 2.07 0.65
N GLN A 48 -6.13 2.46 0.20
CA GLN A 48 -6.61 2.13 -1.13
C GLN A 48 -5.67 2.68 -2.21
N SER A 49 -5.30 3.96 -2.13
CA SER A 49 -4.34 4.58 -3.05
C SER A 49 -2.99 3.85 -3.04
N ALA A 50 -2.49 3.50 -1.85
CA ALA A 50 -1.21 2.80 -1.68
C ALA A 50 -1.24 1.42 -2.33
N PHE A 51 -2.29 0.62 -2.13
CA PHE A 51 -2.40 -0.70 -2.77
C PHE A 51 -2.58 -0.62 -4.28
N VAL A 52 -3.33 0.37 -4.79
CA VAL A 52 -3.43 0.59 -6.25
C VAL A 52 -2.06 0.95 -6.83
N ARG A 53 -1.29 1.80 -6.16
CA ARG A 53 0.08 2.14 -6.59
C ARG A 53 1.04 0.95 -6.49
N ALA A 54 0.94 0.17 -5.41
CA ALA A 54 1.73 -1.03 -5.21
C ALA A 54 1.45 -2.06 -6.31
N PHE A 55 0.18 -2.29 -6.65
CA PHE A 55 -0.19 -3.19 -7.75
C PHE A 55 0.42 -2.73 -9.09
N ARG A 56 0.29 -1.44 -9.43
CA ARG A 56 0.80 -0.87 -10.68
C ARG A 56 2.33 -0.84 -10.80
N ALA A 57 3.03 -0.88 -9.67
CA ALA A 57 4.49 -0.82 -9.61
C ALA A 57 5.11 -2.12 -9.09
N LEU A 58 4.33 -3.22 -9.07
CA LEU A 58 4.74 -4.48 -8.45
C LEU A 58 5.97 -5.08 -9.15
N ASP A 59 6.08 -4.85 -10.46
CA ASP A 59 7.23 -5.20 -11.30
C ASP A 59 8.54 -4.52 -10.85
N ARG A 60 8.46 -3.42 -10.09
CA ARG A 60 9.61 -2.72 -9.51
C ARG A 60 10.04 -3.27 -8.16
N CYS A 61 9.28 -4.19 -7.57
CA CYS A 61 9.63 -4.85 -6.32
C CYS A 61 10.71 -5.92 -6.58
N ARG A 62 11.98 -5.49 -6.65
CA ARG A 62 13.13 -6.37 -6.98
C ARG A 62 13.41 -7.46 -5.93
N LYS A 63 12.88 -7.32 -4.73
CA LYS A 63 13.10 -8.22 -3.59
C LYS A 63 11.75 -8.60 -2.99
N PRO A 64 11.08 -9.65 -3.52
CA PRO A 64 9.75 -10.06 -3.07
C PRO A 64 9.69 -10.44 -1.58
N ASP A 65 10.79 -10.96 -1.03
CA ASP A 65 11.00 -11.23 0.40
C ASP A 65 10.93 -9.96 1.28
N GLN A 66 11.13 -8.78 0.69
CA GLN A 66 11.09 -7.47 1.34
C GLN A 66 9.86 -6.65 0.94
N PHE A 67 8.82 -7.31 0.41
CA PHE A 67 7.59 -6.63 -0.02
C PHE A 67 6.98 -5.74 1.08
N ALA A 68 6.97 -6.19 2.34
CA ALA A 68 6.45 -5.41 3.46
C ALA A 68 7.18 -4.06 3.62
N ALA A 69 8.51 -4.06 3.54
CA ALA A 69 9.32 -2.85 3.64
C ALA A 69 9.13 -1.92 2.42
N TRP A 70 8.99 -2.50 1.24
CA TRP A 70 8.69 -1.78 0.01
C TRP A 70 7.31 -1.12 0.05
N LEU A 71 6.28 -1.86 0.47
CA LEU A 71 4.91 -1.36 0.65
C LEU A 71 4.85 -0.26 1.71
N HIS A 72 5.61 -0.38 2.81
CA HIS A 72 5.70 0.65 3.83
C HIS A 72 6.15 2.00 3.24
N GLN A 73 7.12 2.01 2.33
CA GLN A 73 7.55 3.26 1.67
C GLN A 73 6.44 3.88 0.82
N ILE A 74 5.65 3.06 0.12
CA ILE A 74 4.50 3.53 -0.66
C ILE A 74 3.46 4.15 0.27
N VAL A 75 3.05 3.44 1.34
CA VAL A 75 2.07 3.92 2.31
C VAL A 75 2.54 5.22 2.97
N LEU A 76 3.79 5.30 3.39
CA LEU A 76 4.39 6.50 3.98
C LEU A 76 4.34 7.71 3.01
N ASN A 77 4.61 7.47 1.74
CA ASN A 77 4.53 8.52 0.72
C ASN A 77 3.08 8.94 0.42
N GLU A 78 2.11 8.02 0.47
CA GLU A 78 0.69 8.36 0.38
C GLU A 78 0.23 9.21 1.56
N CYS A 79 0.61 8.86 2.80
CA CYS A 79 0.32 9.67 3.99
C CYS A 79 0.84 11.10 3.84
N ARG A 80 2.09 11.26 3.39
CA ARG A 80 2.71 12.59 3.15
C ARG A 80 2.00 13.38 2.06
N THR A 81 1.62 12.70 0.97
CA THR A 81 0.88 13.30 -0.14
C THR A 81 -0.51 13.77 0.33
N PHE A 82 -1.19 12.95 1.12
CA PHE A 82 -2.48 13.28 1.72
C PHE A 82 -2.37 14.51 2.62
N ALA A 83 -1.41 14.52 3.55
CA ALA A 83 -1.17 15.65 4.45
C ALA A 83 -0.91 16.96 3.68
N SER A 84 -0.06 16.91 2.65
CA SER A 84 0.25 18.07 1.79
C SER A 84 -0.98 18.61 1.07
N ARG A 85 -1.84 17.72 0.55
CA ARG A 85 -3.11 18.11 -0.10
C ARG A 85 -4.09 18.74 0.88
N ARG A 86 -4.18 18.21 2.11
CA ARG A 86 -5.05 18.75 3.15
C ARG A 86 -4.65 20.17 3.54
N THR A 87 -3.35 20.43 3.75
CA THR A 87 -2.85 21.77 4.04
C THR A 87 -3.13 22.76 2.90
N ARG A 88 -3.02 22.33 1.64
CA ARG A 88 -3.32 23.19 0.48
C ARG A 88 -4.81 23.53 0.35
N ARG A 89 -5.72 22.62 0.73
CA ARG A 89 -7.18 22.86 0.73
C ARG A 89 -7.65 23.78 1.87
N ALA A 90 -6.88 23.88 2.94
CA ALA A 90 -7.19 24.74 4.09
C ALA A 90 -6.68 26.18 3.95
N ARG A 91 -5.99 26.51 2.84
CA ARG A 91 -5.56 27.86 2.45
C ARG A 91 -6.50 28.41 1.39
#